data_AF-A0AB74UZ73-F1
#
_entry.id   AF-A0AB74UZ73-F1
#
_cell.length_a   1.000
_cell.length_b   1.000
_cell.length_c   1.000
_cell.angle_alpha   90.00
_cell.angle_beta   90.00
_cell.angle_gamma   90.00
#
_symmetry.space_group_name_H-M   'P 1'
#
loop_
_entity.id
_entity.type
_entity.pdbx_description
1 polymer ?
#
loop_
_entity_poly.entity_id
_entity_poly.type
_entity_poly.pdbx_seq_one_letter_code
_entity_poly.pdbx_strand_id
1 'polypeptide(L)'
;MPDPLSPSSSSSSRLLAQQALSRAAGAPLLSGNAVDLLIDAAANYAAWLEAIRGARQRVLLENYMVRDDVVGREFRDALVERAQAGVFVAVVVDWVGCLGQSRSGFWAPLRAAGGEVRVYNPLQLGQTFGWLSRDHRKSLVVDGVTGFLSGVCISARWLGNPARDVPPWRDTGVALRGPVVTELEAAFAQSWSATGKPLREFPSAVEPTTPAGDVALRLIATQPSTAGMYRLDQLIASLATRTLWLTDAYFVGIAPYVQALVAAARDGVDVRLLVPGSSDIPAVANMSRAGYRPLLKAGIRVFEWNGSMLHAKTAVADGQWARVGSSNLNLASWLGNQELDVAIEDATFAGKLAAQYERDLENATEIVLAPHHRRGHAEKVRTSQARPRVRHGGGSSGRAAAGALRLANSVGAALGHRRVLGATSARPLFLATAALLVLGVIAALWPAWIGWPVAVLCAWFALNLGIRGWRLRRRQRTAREADAREAGHDT
;
A
#
# COMPACT_ATOMS: atom_id res chain seq x y z
N MET A 1 26.84 -22.60 -43.38
CA MET A 1 25.44 -22.25 -43.02
C MET A 1 25.25 -22.64 -41.56
N PRO A 2 25.30 -21.71 -40.59
CA PRO A 2 24.90 -22.02 -39.22
C PRO A 2 23.38 -21.95 -39.08
N ASP A 3 22.86 -22.89 -38.31
CA ASP A 3 21.45 -23.20 -38.08
C ASP A 3 20.70 -22.04 -37.41
N PRO A 4 19.54 -21.58 -37.91
CA PRO A 4 18.70 -20.60 -37.23
C PRO A 4 17.68 -21.32 -36.33
N LEU A 5 17.51 -20.81 -35.10
CA LEU A 5 16.40 -21.11 -34.16
C LEU A 5 16.62 -22.21 -33.10
N SER A 6 17.68 -22.09 -32.31
CA SER A 6 17.62 -22.50 -30.90
C SER A 6 17.79 -21.26 -30.02
N PRO A 7 16.78 -20.83 -29.23
CA PRO A 7 16.99 -19.81 -28.22
C PRO A 7 18.08 -20.34 -27.30
N SER A 8 19.22 -19.65 -27.21
CA SER A 8 20.29 -20.03 -26.27
C SER A 8 19.68 -20.25 -24.87
N SER A 9 20.17 -21.21 -24.09
CA SER A 9 19.67 -21.53 -22.74
C SER A 9 19.50 -20.29 -21.85
N SER A 10 20.33 -19.26 -22.07
CA SER A 10 20.25 -17.94 -21.42
C SER A 10 18.95 -17.17 -21.72
N SER A 11 18.41 -17.30 -22.94
CA SER A 11 17.18 -16.62 -23.37
C SER A 11 15.92 -17.25 -22.78
N SER A 12 15.88 -18.59 -22.68
CA SER A 12 14.78 -19.33 -22.04
C SER A 12 14.70 -19.04 -20.54
N SER A 13 15.85 -19.02 -19.84
CA SER A 13 15.88 -18.67 -18.41
C SER A 13 15.46 -17.23 -18.16
N ARG A 14 15.89 -16.28 -19.03
CA ARG A 14 15.46 -14.89 -18.95
C ARG A 14 13.96 -14.74 -19.15
N LEU A 15 13.38 -15.44 -20.13
CA LEU A 15 11.95 -15.41 -20.40
C LEU A 15 11.14 -15.97 -19.21
N LEU A 16 11.59 -17.08 -18.62
CA LEU A 16 10.96 -17.66 -17.43
C LEU A 16 11.04 -16.70 -16.23
N ALA A 17 12.19 -16.07 -15.99
CA ALA A 17 12.36 -15.08 -14.93
C ALA A 17 11.45 -13.86 -15.14
N GLN A 18 11.41 -13.30 -16.35
CA GLN A 18 10.52 -12.18 -16.69
C GLN A 18 9.05 -12.55 -16.49
N GLN A 19 8.64 -13.76 -16.89
CA GLN A 19 7.28 -14.25 -16.69
C GLN A 19 6.96 -14.43 -15.20
N ALA A 20 7.88 -14.98 -14.41
CA ALA A 20 7.71 -15.13 -12.97
C ALA A 20 7.57 -13.77 -12.27
N LEU A 21 8.45 -12.82 -12.58
CA LEU A 21 8.43 -11.45 -12.05
C LEU A 21 7.12 -10.74 -12.42
N SER A 22 6.68 -10.82 -13.68
CA SER A 22 5.44 -10.18 -14.11
C SER A 22 4.19 -10.81 -13.47
N ARG A 23 4.16 -12.13 -13.30
CA ARG A 23 3.06 -12.81 -12.58
C ARG A 23 3.07 -12.50 -11.09
N ALA A 24 4.24 -12.44 -10.47
CA ALA A 24 4.40 -12.10 -9.06
C ALA A 24 3.93 -10.66 -8.80
N ALA A 25 4.41 -9.71 -9.61
CA ALA A 25 4.04 -8.31 -9.54
C ALA A 25 2.55 -8.06 -9.90
N GLY A 26 2.01 -8.86 -10.84
CA GLY A 26 0.73 -8.57 -11.48
C GLY A 26 0.84 -7.42 -12.50
N ALA A 27 2.03 -7.19 -13.05
CA ALA A 27 2.33 -6.09 -13.96
C ALA A 27 3.32 -6.52 -15.07
N PRO A 28 3.14 -6.08 -16.33
CA PRO A 28 4.08 -6.35 -17.42
C PRO A 28 5.37 -5.52 -17.26
N LEU A 29 6.48 -6.01 -17.84
CA LEU A 29 7.68 -5.21 -18.00
C LEU A 29 7.51 -4.27 -19.19
N LEU A 30 7.56 -2.97 -18.95
CA LEU A 30 7.48 -1.92 -19.95
C LEU A 30 8.89 -1.46 -20.27
N SER A 31 9.26 -1.45 -21.55
CA SER A 31 10.51 -0.86 -22.05
C SER A 31 10.27 0.55 -22.57
N GLY A 32 11.33 1.31 -22.84
CA GLY A 32 11.22 2.61 -23.50
C GLY A 32 10.93 3.78 -22.56
N ASN A 33 11.17 3.64 -21.25
CA ASN A 33 10.86 4.68 -20.27
C ASN A 33 12.08 5.53 -19.95
N ALA A 34 11.84 6.75 -19.45
CA ALA A 34 12.83 7.55 -18.75
C ALA A 34 12.41 7.72 -17.29
N VAL A 35 13.39 7.59 -16.38
CA VAL A 35 13.17 7.66 -14.94
C VAL A 35 14.23 8.56 -14.30
N ASP A 36 13.78 9.61 -13.63
CA ASP A 36 14.64 10.53 -12.91
C ASP A 36 14.39 10.40 -11.40
N LEU A 37 15.46 10.29 -10.61
CA LEU A 37 15.39 10.13 -9.16
C LEU A 37 15.16 11.49 -8.48
N LEU A 38 14.17 11.58 -7.60
CA LEU A 38 13.82 12.78 -6.84
C LEU A 38 14.05 12.53 -5.34
N ILE A 39 15.05 13.19 -4.77
CA ILE A 39 15.43 13.06 -3.36
C ILE A 39 14.75 14.15 -2.53
N ASP A 40 14.01 13.70 -1.53
CA ASP A 40 13.28 14.51 -0.55
C ASP A 40 12.19 15.40 -1.13
N ALA A 41 11.41 15.99 -0.24
CA ALA A 41 10.25 16.76 -0.63
C ALA A 41 10.58 18.03 -1.41
N ALA A 42 11.73 18.66 -1.19
CA ALA A 42 12.12 19.84 -1.95
C ALA A 42 12.21 19.56 -3.46
N ALA A 43 12.90 18.49 -3.85
CA ALA A 43 13.02 18.10 -5.27
C ALA A 43 11.68 17.63 -5.84
N ASN A 44 10.93 16.83 -5.08
CA ASN A 44 9.61 16.36 -5.50
C ASN A 44 8.63 17.52 -5.70
N TYR A 45 8.50 18.43 -4.74
CA TYR A 45 7.57 19.55 -4.82
C TYR A 45 7.92 20.52 -5.94
N ALA A 46 9.20 20.84 -6.13
CA ALA A 46 9.64 21.69 -7.22
C ALA A 46 9.21 21.10 -8.58
N ALA A 47 9.52 19.83 -8.82
CA ALA A 47 9.17 19.16 -10.07
C ALA A 47 7.64 19.03 -10.26
N TRP A 48 6.89 18.73 -9.20
CA TRP A 48 5.43 18.59 -9.27
C TRP A 48 4.75 19.92 -9.54
N LEU A 49 5.16 20.99 -8.85
CA LEU A 49 4.57 22.32 -9.04
C LEU A 49 4.92 22.89 -10.41
N GLU A 50 6.14 22.67 -10.91
CA GLU A 50 6.52 23.02 -12.27
C GLU A 50 5.64 22.31 -13.30
N ALA A 51 5.47 20.98 -13.16
CA ALA A 51 4.62 20.20 -14.06
C ALA A 51 3.15 20.66 -14.00
N ILE A 52 2.60 20.90 -12.79
CA ILE A 52 1.24 21.41 -12.63
C ILE A 52 1.09 22.76 -13.32
N ARG A 53 1.98 23.72 -13.06
CA ARG A 53 1.93 25.07 -13.68
C ARG A 53 2.06 25.01 -15.21
N GLY A 54 2.79 24.03 -15.73
CA GLY A 54 2.96 23.80 -17.17
C GLY A 54 1.80 23.08 -17.86
N ALA A 55 0.85 22.50 -17.11
CA ALA A 55 -0.21 21.64 -17.63
C ALA A 55 -1.11 22.36 -18.65
N ARG A 56 -1.52 21.61 -19.69
CA ARG A 56 -2.33 22.11 -20.82
C ARG A 56 -3.67 21.42 -20.99
N GLN A 57 -3.78 20.16 -20.59
CA GLN A 57 -4.96 19.33 -20.83
C GLN A 57 -5.55 18.80 -19.52
N ARG A 58 -4.72 18.17 -18.68
CA ARG A 58 -5.18 17.55 -17.43
C ARG A 58 -4.10 17.42 -16.37
N VAL A 59 -4.55 17.49 -15.12
CA VAL A 59 -3.77 17.19 -13.93
C VAL A 59 -4.54 16.17 -13.09
N LEU A 60 -3.95 15.00 -12.87
CA LEU A 60 -4.50 13.92 -12.06
C LEU A 60 -3.60 13.74 -10.82
N LEU A 61 -4.06 14.16 -9.66
CA LEU A 61 -3.30 14.10 -8.40
C LEU A 61 -3.95 13.11 -7.44
N GLU A 62 -3.19 12.13 -6.97
CA GLU A 62 -3.58 11.19 -5.92
C GLU A 62 -2.57 11.30 -4.78
N ASN A 63 -3.03 11.56 -3.56
CA ASN A 63 -2.14 11.62 -2.41
C ASN A 63 -2.84 11.21 -1.12
N TYR A 64 -2.22 10.30 -0.37
CA TYR A 64 -2.69 9.91 0.97
C TYR A 64 -2.99 11.12 1.87
N MET A 65 -2.12 12.13 1.87
CA MET A 65 -2.26 13.27 2.77
C MET A 65 -1.92 14.59 2.08
N VAL A 66 -2.89 15.50 2.11
CA VAL A 66 -2.69 16.92 1.84
C VAL A 66 -3.01 17.69 3.12
N ARG A 67 -2.07 18.46 3.66
CA ARG A 67 -2.30 19.25 4.87
C ARG A 67 -2.74 20.67 4.52
N ASP A 68 -3.59 21.26 5.35
CA ASP A 68 -3.92 22.68 5.24
C ASP A 68 -2.81 23.55 5.86
N ASP A 69 -1.63 23.49 5.25
CA ASP A 69 -0.46 24.31 5.57
C ASP A 69 0.02 25.08 4.34
N VAL A 70 1.16 25.77 4.45
CA VAL A 70 1.68 26.62 3.36
C VAL A 70 1.94 25.82 2.09
N VAL A 71 2.47 24.60 2.21
CA VAL A 71 2.74 23.71 1.06
C VAL A 71 1.43 23.22 0.46
N GLY A 72 0.50 22.72 1.29
CA GLY A 72 -0.78 22.27 0.75
C GLY A 72 -1.56 23.38 0.05
N ARG A 73 -1.55 24.60 0.58
CA ARG A 73 -2.17 25.76 -0.07
C ARG A 73 -1.48 26.13 -1.37
N GLU A 74 -0.15 26.07 -1.45
CA GLU A 74 0.57 26.30 -2.71
C GLU A 74 0.14 25.30 -3.80
N PHE A 75 0.08 24.01 -3.47
CA PHE A 75 -0.42 22.98 -4.39
C PHE A 75 -1.87 23.23 -4.80
N ARG A 76 -2.75 23.51 -3.84
CA ARG A 76 -4.15 23.85 -4.12
C ARG A 76 -4.25 25.04 -5.07
N ASP A 77 -3.52 26.11 -4.82
CA ASP A 77 -3.60 27.35 -5.58
C ASP A 77 -3.07 27.16 -7.01
N ALA A 78 -2.01 26.38 -7.20
CA ALA A 78 -1.54 25.98 -8.52
C ALA A 78 -2.59 25.15 -9.30
N LEU A 79 -3.26 24.21 -8.62
CA LEU A 79 -4.35 23.41 -9.21
C LEU A 79 -5.57 24.27 -9.55
N VAL A 80 -5.93 25.22 -8.69
CA VAL A 80 -7.03 26.18 -8.93
C VAL A 80 -6.74 27.02 -10.16
N GLU A 81 -5.54 27.56 -10.27
CA GLU A 81 -5.14 28.40 -11.40
C GLU A 81 -5.19 27.62 -12.71
N ARG A 82 -4.70 26.37 -12.74
CA ARG A 82 -4.85 25.50 -13.92
C ARG A 82 -6.29 25.19 -14.28
N ALA A 83 -7.14 24.90 -13.28
CA ALA A 83 -8.57 24.67 -13.51
C ALA A 83 -9.25 25.91 -14.12
N GLN A 84 -8.92 27.12 -13.63
CA GLN A 84 -9.39 28.39 -14.21
C GLN A 84 -8.90 28.61 -15.64
N ALA A 85 -7.70 28.13 -15.98
CA ALA A 85 -7.16 28.14 -17.34
C ALA A 85 -7.80 27.07 -18.26
N GLY A 86 -8.81 26.33 -17.81
CA GLY A 86 -9.53 25.33 -18.60
C GLY A 86 -8.91 23.93 -18.59
N VAL A 87 -7.84 23.72 -17.81
CA VAL A 87 -7.21 22.39 -17.63
C VAL A 87 -8.12 21.53 -16.77
N PHE A 88 -8.30 20.25 -17.13
CA PHE A 88 -9.05 19.32 -16.30
C PHE A 88 -8.25 18.94 -15.06
N VAL A 89 -8.76 19.26 -13.87
CA VAL A 89 -8.07 18.93 -12.62
C VAL A 89 -8.90 17.93 -11.81
N ALA A 90 -8.31 16.79 -11.50
CA ALA A 90 -8.91 15.75 -10.68
C ALA A 90 -7.98 15.37 -9.52
N VAL A 91 -8.52 15.38 -8.30
CA VAL A 91 -7.78 15.10 -7.07
C VAL A 91 -8.44 13.97 -6.29
N VAL A 92 -7.65 12.99 -5.87
CA VAL A 92 -8.04 11.96 -4.90
C VAL A 92 -7.21 12.13 -3.64
N VAL A 93 -7.87 12.16 -2.48
CA VAL A 93 -7.22 12.18 -1.17
C VAL A 93 -7.80 11.12 -0.24
N ASP A 94 -6.99 10.58 0.67
CA ASP A 94 -7.47 9.60 1.65
C ASP A 94 -8.21 10.25 2.83
N TRP A 95 -9.33 9.64 3.24
CA TRP A 95 -10.13 10.15 4.35
C TRP A 95 -9.40 10.19 5.69
N VAL A 96 -8.64 9.14 6.02
CA VAL A 96 -7.88 9.05 7.28
C VAL A 96 -6.67 9.99 7.21
N GLY A 97 -5.93 9.96 6.10
CA GLY A 97 -4.76 10.82 5.92
C GLY A 97 -5.10 12.31 5.99
N CYS A 98 -6.30 12.71 5.54
CA CYS A 98 -6.76 14.10 5.58
C CYS A 98 -7.74 14.41 6.73
N LEU A 99 -7.89 13.51 7.71
CA LEU A 99 -8.82 13.73 8.83
C LEU A 99 -8.38 14.94 9.66
N GLY A 100 -9.25 15.93 9.77
CA GLY A 100 -8.94 17.18 10.47
C GLY A 100 -8.08 18.17 9.68
N GLN A 101 -7.74 17.86 8.42
CA GLN A 101 -6.92 18.69 7.54
C GLN A 101 -7.72 19.17 6.32
N SER A 102 -7.25 18.92 5.09
CA SER A 102 -7.81 19.37 3.80
C SER A 102 -9.22 18.83 3.53
N ARG A 103 -10.21 19.32 4.28
CA ARG A 103 -11.63 18.95 4.20
C ARG A 103 -12.34 19.71 3.07
N SER A 104 -13.68 19.73 3.08
CA SER A 104 -14.49 20.38 2.03
C SER A 104 -14.10 21.83 1.78
N GLY A 105 -13.91 22.64 2.84
CA GLY A 105 -13.57 24.06 2.74
C GLY A 105 -12.22 24.33 2.09
N PHE A 106 -11.20 23.52 2.41
CA PHE A 106 -9.87 23.64 1.79
C PHE A 106 -9.94 23.49 0.27
N TRP A 107 -10.75 22.54 -0.22
CA TRP A 107 -10.91 22.26 -1.65
C TRP A 107 -12.01 23.08 -2.33
N ALA A 108 -12.71 23.96 -1.60
CA ALA A 108 -13.80 24.76 -2.17
C ALA A 108 -13.34 25.67 -3.33
N PRO A 109 -12.18 26.35 -3.27
CA PRO A 109 -11.68 27.13 -4.40
C PRO A 109 -11.47 26.29 -5.67
N LEU A 110 -10.93 25.08 -5.53
CA LEU A 110 -10.70 24.18 -6.67
C LEU A 110 -12.02 23.73 -7.31
N ARG A 111 -13.01 23.39 -6.49
CA ARG A 111 -14.35 23.03 -7.01
C ARG A 111 -15.04 24.22 -7.69
N ALA A 112 -14.88 25.43 -7.15
CA ALA A 112 -15.41 26.65 -7.77
C ALA A 112 -14.76 26.95 -9.13
N ALA A 113 -13.47 26.60 -9.29
CA ALA A 113 -12.75 26.69 -10.55
C ALA A 113 -13.07 25.55 -11.55
N GLY A 114 -13.97 24.63 -11.21
CA GLY A 114 -14.34 23.49 -12.07
C GLY A 114 -13.50 22.23 -11.87
N GLY A 115 -12.55 22.22 -10.92
CA GLY A 115 -11.79 21.03 -10.55
C GLY A 115 -12.62 20.04 -9.73
N GLU A 116 -12.30 18.76 -9.85
CA GLU A 116 -12.99 17.67 -9.16
C GLU A 116 -12.14 17.09 -8.03
N VAL A 117 -12.73 16.92 -6.84
CA VAL A 117 -12.03 16.35 -5.69
C VAL A 117 -12.84 15.23 -5.07
N ARG A 118 -12.24 14.05 -4.93
CA ARG A 118 -12.83 12.86 -4.31
C ARG A 118 -12.04 12.44 -3.07
N VAL A 119 -12.78 11.90 -2.10
CA VAL A 119 -12.20 11.39 -0.86
C VAL A 119 -12.31 9.88 -0.86
N TYR A 120 -11.17 9.20 -0.78
CA TYR A 120 -11.12 7.76 -0.74
C TYR A 120 -11.61 7.22 0.61
N ASN A 121 -12.64 6.38 0.48
CA ASN A 121 -13.13 5.48 1.51
C ASN A 121 -13.43 6.15 2.88
N PRO A 122 -14.27 7.20 2.94
CA PRO A 122 -14.69 7.77 4.22
C PRO A 122 -15.49 6.75 5.04
N LEU A 123 -15.54 6.95 6.36
CA LEU A 123 -16.37 6.12 7.24
C LEU A 123 -17.83 6.16 6.78
N GLN A 124 -18.36 4.99 6.42
CA GLN A 124 -19.72 4.83 5.91
C GLN A 124 -20.46 3.75 6.69
N LEU A 125 -21.64 4.10 7.19
CA LEU A 125 -22.55 3.12 7.76
C LEU A 125 -23.00 2.12 6.68
N GLY A 126 -23.08 0.85 7.05
CA GLY A 126 -23.31 -0.27 6.15
C GLY A 126 -22.05 -1.00 5.68
N GLN A 127 -20.87 -0.56 6.14
CA GLN A 127 -19.57 -1.15 5.82
C GLN A 127 -18.78 -1.48 7.09
N THR A 128 -18.84 -2.73 7.54
CA THR A 128 -18.25 -3.18 8.83
C THR A 128 -16.75 -2.90 8.96
N PHE A 129 -15.99 -3.19 7.91
CA PHE A 129 -14.54 -2.97 7.83
C PHE A 129 -14.12 -2.23 6.55
N GLY A 130 -15.10 -1.70 5.80
CA GLY A 130 -14.83 -1.08 4.50
C GLY A 130 -13.79 0.03 4.62
N TRP A 131 -13.85 0.81 5.71
CA TRP A 131 -12.95 1.92 5.99
C TRP A 131 -11.49 1.51 6.34
N LEU A 132 -11.16 0.24 6.54
CA LEU A 132 -9.78 -0.15 6.88
C LEU A 132 -8.81 -0.03 5.70
N SER A 133 -9.28 -0.28 4.47
CA SER A 133 -8.45 -0.10 3.28
C SER A 133 -8.18 1.38 3.04
N ARG A 134 -6.93 1.77 2.90
CA ARG A 134 -6.55 3.17 2.63
C ARG A 134 -5.97 3.32 1.23
N ASP A 135 -6.16 4.51 0.66
CA ASP A 135 -5.41 4.91 -0.52
C ASP A 135 -4.09 5.49 -0.05
N HIS A 136 -3.03 4.70 -0.14
CA HIS A 136 -1.71 5.10 0.32
C HIS A 136 -0.80 5.50 -0.86
N ARG A 137 -1.36 5.65 -2.07
CA ARG A 137 -0.61 6.11 -3.24
C ARG A 137 -0.26 7.59 -3.12
N LYS A 138 0.88 7.97 -3.71
CA LYS A 138 1.21 9.37 -4.01
C LYS A 138 1.68 9.42 -5.45
N SER A 139 0.79 9.90 -6.32
CA SER A 139 1.03 10.00 -7.74
C SER A 139 0.52 11.32 -8.31
N LEU A 140 1.17 11.78 -9.36
CA LEU A 140 0.76 12.94 -10.15
C LEU A 140 0.94 12.59 -11.62
N VAL A 141 -0.10 12.77 -12.43
CA VAL A 141 0.01 12.71 -13.89
C VAL A 141 -0.37 14.05 -14.49
N VAL A 142 0.47 14.55 -15.40
CA VAL A 142 0.23 15.78 -16.14
C VAL A 142 0.17 15.47 -17.62
N ASP A 143 -0.94 15.85 -18.23
CA ASP A 143 -1.23 15.76 -19.68
C ASP A 143 -1.12 14.35 -20.29
N GLY A 144 -1.00 13.30 -19.47
CA GLY A 144 -0.67 11.95 -19.93
C GLY A 144 0.75 11.81 -20.49
N VAL A 145 1.63 12.79 -20.23
CA VAL A 145 3.01 12.83 -20.76
C VAL A 145 4.05 12.64 -19.66
N THR A 146 3.82 13.25 -18.49
CA THR A 146 4.75 13.18 -17.36
C THR A 146 4.02 12.63 -16.14
N GLY A 147 4.63 11.64 -15.51
CA GLY A 147 4.15 11.02 -14.28
C GLY A 147 5.13 11.23 -13.13
N PHE A 148 4.62 11.22 -11.91
CA PHE A 148 5.41 11.18 -10.70
C PHE A 148 4.86 10.14 -9.75
N LEU A 149 5.74 9.48 -9.01
CA LEU A 149 5.43 8.52 -7.97
C LEU A 149 6.40 8.70 -6.82
N SER A 150 5.90 8.71 -5.58
CA SER A 150 6.75 8.99 -4.41
C SER A 150 6.23 8.39 -3.11
N GLY A 151 7.07 8.38 -2.08
CA GLY A 151 6.66 8.21 -0.67
C GLY A 151 6.16 9.50 -0.01
N VAL A 152 6.38 10.66 -0.66
CA VAL A 152 6.14 12.01 -0.11
C VAL A 152 4.65 12.40 -0.14
N CYS A 153 4.12 12.78 1.03
CA CYS A 153 2.81 13.44 1.15
C CYS A 153 2.94 14.96 0.97
N ILE A 154 1.84 15.69 0.73
CA ILE A 154 1.86 17.15 0.57
C ILE A 154 1.69 17.82 1.94
N SER A 155 2.80 18.30 2.51
CA SER A 155 2.82 18.94 3.84
C SER A 155 4.15 19.65 4.12
N ALA A 156 4.10 20.80 4.78
CA ALA A 156 5.29 21.53 5.21
C ALA A 156 6.21 20.73 6.15
N ARG A 157 5.68 19.72 6.86
CA ARG A 157 6.50 18.83 7.73
C ARG A 157 7.67 18.17 7.00
N TRP A 158 7.50 17.88 5.71
CA TRP A 158 8.51 17.23 4.91
C TRP A 158 9.74 18.09 4.67
N LEU A 159 9.58 19.41 4.69
CA LEU A 159 10.65 20.39 4.52
C LEU A 159 11.37 20.68 5.84
N GLY A 160 10.95 20.06 6.94
CA GLY A 160 11.49 20.35 8.28
C GLY A 160 11.03 21.71 8.80
N ASN A 161 11.72 22.20 9.82
CA ASN A 161 11.54 23.54 10.37
C ASN A 161 12.89 24.06 10.90
N PRO A 162 13.62 24.87 10.09
CA PRO A 162 14.91 25.41 10.48
C PRO A 162 14.85 26.26 11.76
N ALA A 163 13.75 27.00 11.98
CA ALA A 163 13.57 27.82 13.18
C ALA A 163 13.41 26.99 14.47
N ARG A 164 13.22 25.67 14.35
CA ARG A 164 13.11 24.72 15.45
C ARG A 164 14.19 23.63 15.41
N ASP A 165 15.20 23.80 14.56
CA ASP A 165 16.25 22.81 14.33
C ASP A 165 15.70 21.40 14.00
N VAL A 166 14.62 21.37 13.23
CA VAL A 166 14.03 20.11 12.74
C VAL A 166 14.47 19.93 11.29
N PRO A 167 15.32 18.94 10.96
CA PRO A 167 15.73 18.71 9.58
C PRO A 167 14.55 18.22 8.71
N PRO A 168 14.69 18.26 7.38
CA PRO A 168 13.72 17.67 6.46
C PRO A 168 13.57 16.16 6.64
N TRP A 169 12.42 15.64 6.23
CA TRP A 169 12.19 14.20 6.17
C TRP A 169 12.90 13.61 4.96
N ARG A 170 13.56 12.46 5.14
CA ARG A 170 14.26 11.73 4.08
C ARG A 170 13.29 10.80 3.35
N ASP A 171 13.05 11.00 2.06
CA ASP A 171 12.19 10.13 1.22
C ASP A 171 12.50 10.23 -0.27
N THR A 172 12.08 9.23 -1.05
CA THR A 172 12.47 9.05 -2.44
C THR A 172 11.24 9.00 -3.33
N GLY A 173 11.26 9.78 -4.41
CA GLY A 173 10.31 9.70 -5.51
C GLY A 173 11.01 9.58 -6.86
N VAL A 174 10.20 9.46 -7.91
CA VAL A 174 10.65 9.40 -9.29
C VAL A 174 9.78 10.28 -10.19
N ALA A 175 10.40 10.91 -11.18
CA ALA A 175 9.72 11.42 -12.37
C ALA A 175 9.78 10.37 -13.47
N LEU A 176 8.69 10.22 -14.21
CA LEU A 176 8.46 9.14 -15.17
C LEU A 176 7.96 9.72 -16.50
N ARG A 177 8.55 9.25 -17.60
CA ARG A 177 8.13 9.55 -18.97
C ARG A 177 8.18 8.29 -19.83
N GLY A 178 7.38 8.24 -20.88
CA GLY A 178 7.25 7.09 -21.78
C GLY A 178 6.04 6.20 -21.44
N PRO A 179 6.02 4.94 -21.91
CA PRO A 179 4.84 4.06 -21.83
C PRO A 179 4.26 3.86 -20.42
N VAL A 180 5.08 3.96 -19.38
CA VAL A 180 4.65 3.87 -17.98
C VAL A 180 3.56 4.88 -17.58
N VAL A 181 3.51 6.05 -18.22
CA VAL A 181 2.56 7.10 -17.85
C VAL A 181 1.12 6.66 -18.12
N THR A 182 0.88 5.85 -19.15
CA THR A 182 -0.44 5.27 -19.41
C THR A 182 -0.89 4.33 -18.29
N GLU A 183 0.00 3.49 -17.77
CA GLU A 183 -0.31 2.64 -16.60
C GLU A 183 -0.56 3.47 -15.34
N LEU A 184 0.14 4.60 -15.19
CA LEU A 184 -0.05 5.52 -14.08
C LEU A 184 -1.43 6.19 -14.12
N GLU A 185 -1.88 6.61 -15.31
CA GLU A 185 -3.25 7.10 -15.52
C GLU A 185 -4.29 6.02 -15.26
N ALA A 186 -4.03 4.77 -15.69
CA ALA A 186 -4.92 3.64 -15.43
C ALA A 186 -5.04 3.36 -13.92
N ALA A 187 -3.93 3.44 -13.19
CA ALA A 187 -3.92 3.31 -11.73
C ALA A 187 -4.74 4.42 -11.05
N PHE A 188 -4.60 5.67 -11.49
CA PHE A 188 -5.43 6.79 -11.02
C PHE A 188 -6.92 6.58 -11.36
N ALA A 189 -7.24 6.22 -12.60
CA ALA A 189 -8.61 6.01 -13.05
C ALA A 189 -9.31 4.89 -12.26
N GLN A 190 -8.57 3.88 -11.83
CA GLN A 190 -9.05 2.83 -10.93
C GLN A 190 -9.44 3.37 -9.55
N SER A 191 -8.59 4.18 -8.91
CA SER A 191 -8.91 4.83 -7.63
C SER A 191 -10.06 5.83 -7.78
N TRP A 192 -10.10 6.57 -8.89
CA TRP A 192 -11.18 7.47 -9.25
C TRP A 192 -12.52 6.74 -9.35
N SER A 193 -12.58 5.63 -10.10
CA SER A 193 -13.80 4.84 -10.24
C SER A 193 -14.20 4.12 -8.94
N ALA A 194 -13.26 3.87 -8.02
CA ALA A 194 -13.58 3.32 -6.71
C ALA A 194 -14.32 4.34 -5.81
N THR A 195 -14.21 5.63 -6.12
CA THR A 195 -14.78 6.74 -5.32
C THR A 195 -15.99 7.42 -5.99
N GLY A 196 -16.41 6.97 -7.18
CA GLY A 196 -17.55 7.55 -7.88
C GLY A 196 -17.67 7.07 -9.32
N LYS A 197 -18.24 7.92 -10.19
CA LYS A 197 -18.34 7.63 -11.65
C LYS A 197 -16.95 7.45 -12.26
N PRO A 198 -16.78 6.59 -13.27
CA PRO A 198 -15.51 6.43 -13.98
C PRO A 198 -14.95 7.77 -14.48
N LEU A 199 -13.62 7.82 -14.62
CA LEU A 199 -12.96 8.99 -15.18
C LEU A 199 -13.37 9.10 -16.65
N ARG A 200 -13.60 10.32 -17.13
CA ARG A 200 -13.88 10.52 -18.55
C ARG A 200 -12.68 10.10 -19.38
N GLU A 201 -12.93 9.67 -20.61
CA GLU A 201 -11.85 9.40 -21.55
C GLU A 201 -11.22 10.71 -22.02
N PHE A 202 -9.92 10.67 -22.25
CA PHE A 202 -9.15 11.78 -22.81
C PHE A 202 -8.51 11.32 -24.11
N PRO A 203 -8.38 12.20 -25.11
CA PRO A 203 -7.51 11.93 -26.25
C PRO A 203 -6.09 11.64 -25.75
N SER A 204 -5.46 10.60 -26.29
CA SER A 204 -4.06 10.33 -25.95
C SER A 204 -3.20 11.48 -26.49
N ALA A 205 -2.50 12.19 -25.62
CA ALA A 205 -1.58 13.26 -26.04
C ALA A 205 -0.34 12.71 -26.76
N VAL A 206 -0.01 11.44 -26.49
CA VAL A 206 1.13 10.70 -27.01
C VAL A 206 0.66 9.27 -27.30
N GLU A 207 1.16 8.64 -28.36
CA GLU A 207 0.89 7.22 -28.58
C GLU A 207 1.40 6.41 -27.37
N PRO A 208 0.60 5.51 -26.75
CA PRO A 208 0.96 4.82 -25.51
C PRO A 208 2.31 4.07 -25.52
N THR A 209 2.87 3.83 -26.71
CA THR A 209 4.12 3.13 -26.93
C THR A 209 5.31 4.05 -27.24
N THR A 210 5.12 5.37 -27.26
CA THR A 210 6.19 6.32 -27.62
C THR A 210 7.31 6.26 -26.57
N PRO A 211 8.53 5.85 -26.96
CA PRO A 211 9.64 5.76 -26.03
C PRO A 211 10.12 7.16 -25.61
N ALA A 212 10.50 7.30 -24.33
CA ALA A 212 11.14 8.49 -23.79
C ALA A 212 12.58 8.22 -23.30
N GLY A 213 13.01 6.95 -23.29
CA GLY A 213 14.31 6.49 -22.84
C GLY A 213 14.48 4.98 -23.10
N ASP A 214 15.40 4.34 -22.41
CA ASP A 214 15.77 2.93 -22.54
C ASP A 214 15.48 2.10 -21.28
N VAL A 215 14.92 2.70 -20.23
CA VAL A 215 14.68 2.04 -18.94
C VAL A 215 13.50 1.07 -19.04
N ALA A 216 13.75 -0.16 -18.57
CA ALA A 216 12.72 -1.17 -18.40
C ALA A 216 12.20 -1.15 -16.95
N LEU A 217 10.88 -1.13 -16.77
CA LEU A 217 10.27 -1.11 -15.43
C LEU A 217 8.87 -1.73 -15.41
N ARG A 218 8.38 -2.05 -14.21
CA ARG A 218 6.98 -2.41 -13.94
C ARG A 218 6.35 -1.36 -13.05
N LEU A 219 5.17 -0.88 -13.42
CA LEU A 219 4.31 -0.13 -12.50
C LEU A 219 3.40 -1.11 -11.76
N ILE A 220 3.45 -1.10 -10.44
CA ILE A 220 2.78 -2.06 -9.59
C ILE A 220 1.69 -1.34 -8.81
N ALA A 221 0.49 -1.31 -9.39
CA ALA A 221 -0.70 -0.74 -8.77
C ALA A 221 -1.35 -1.77 -7.83
N THR A 222 -0.78 -1.94 -6.63
CA THR A 222 -1.31 -2.87 -5.63
C THR A 222 -2.73 -2.46 -5.24
N GLN A 223 -3.62 -3.45 -5.24
CA GLN A 223 -4.97 -3.35 -4.70
C GLN A 223 -5.12 -4.30 -3.51
N PRO A 224 -6.06 -4.03 -2.59
CA PRO A 224 -6.36 -4.93 -1.49
C PRO A 224 -6.56 -6.36 -1.99
N SER A 225 -6.01 -7.34 -1.29
CA SER A 225 -6.03 -8.78 -1.61
C SER A 225 -5.27 -9.26 -2.86
N THR A 226 -4.61 -8.38 -3.63
CA THR A 226 -3.81 -8.81 -4.81
C THR A 226 -2.40 -9.30 -4.45
N ALA A 227 -1.82 -8.76 -3.38
CA ALA A 227 -0.51 -9.13 -2.85
C ALA A 227 0.62 -9.13 -3.91
N GLY A 228 0.54 -8.27 -4.94
CA GLY A 228 1.51 -8.22 -6.03
C GLY A 228 2.91 -7.87 -5.55
N MET A 229 3.02 -6.74 -4.84
CA MET A 229 4.30 -6.29 -4.29
C MET A 229 4.88 -7.29 -3.28
N TYR A 230 4.04 -7.87 -2.40
CA TYR A 230 4.47 -8.91 -1.45
C TYR A 230 5.09 -10.15 -2.13
N ARG A 231 4.49 -10.62 -3.23
CA ARG A 231 5.02 -11.76 -3.99
C ARG A 231 6.30 -11.39 -4.71
N LEU A 232 6.38 -10.18 -5.27
CA LEU A 232 7.57 -9.68 -5.94
C LEU A 232 8.74 -9.52 -4.95
N ASP A 233 8.53 -8.90 -3.79
CA ASP A 233 9.57 -8.72 -2.76
C ASP A 233 10.17 -10.06 -2.31
N GLN A 234 9.33 -11.08 -2.08
CA GLN A 234 9.80 -12.44 -1.74
C GLN A 234 10.63 -13.07 -2.88
N LEU A 235 10.18 -12.88 -4.12
CA LEU A 235 10.88 -13.40 -5.29
C LEU A 235 12.23 -12.70 -5.48
N ILE A 236 12.30 -11.38 -5.33
CA ILE A 236 13.55 -10.63 -5.38
C ILE A 236 14.50 -11.06 -4.26
N ALA A 237 14.00 -11.24 -3.04
CA ALA A 237 14.81 -11.77 -1.95
C ALA A 237 15.39 -13.16 -2.25
N SER A 238 14.67 -13.98 -3.04
CA SER A 238 15.13 -15.31 -3.45
C SER A 238 16.04 -15.28 -4.68
N LEU A 239 16.02 -14.21 -5.48
CA LEU A 239 16.83 -14.05 -6.68
C LEU A 239 18.13 -13.27 -6.45
N ALA A 240 18.22 -12.50 -5.36
CA ALA A 240 19.41 -11.72 -5.03
C ALA A 240 20.62 -12.65 -4.80
N THR A 241 21.76 -12.28 -5.37
CA THR A 241 22.99 -13.10 -5.36
C THR A 241 24.18 -12.43 -4.71
N ARG A 242 24.18 -11.10 -4.58
CA ARG A 242 25.28 -10.30 -4.04
C ARG A 242 24.83 -9.34 -2.95
N THR A 243 23.81 -8.53 -3.22
CA THR A 243 23.36 -7.49 -2.31
C THR A 243 21.85 -7.36 -2.33
N LEU A 244 21.23 -7.12 -1.16
CA LEU A 244 19.83 -6.72 -1.04
C LEU A 244 19.70 -5.64 0.04
N TRP A 245 19.57 -4.39 -0.39
CA TRP A 245 19.50 -3.24 0.50
C TRP A 245 18.09 -2.68 0.50
N LEU A 246 17.50 -2.56 1.68
CA LEU A 246 16.11 -2.18 1.90
C LEU A 246 16.05 -0.91 2.74
N THR A 247 15.17 0.01 2.36
CA THR A 247 14.77 1.14 3.19
C THR A 247 13.27 1.08 3.39
N ASP A 248 12.81 1.16 4.64
CA ASP A 248 11.38 1.15 4.93
C ASP A 248 11.02 1.96 6.17
N ALA A 249 9.98 2.78 6.06
CA ALA A 249 9.54 3.65 7.15
C ALA A 249 8.86 2.89 8.31
N TYR A 250 8.24 1.74 8.02
CA TYR A 250 7.37 1.04 8.97
C TYR A 250 7.53 -0.47 8.84
N PHE A 251 8.78 -0.94 8.88
CA PHE A 251 9.10 -2.35 8.71
C PHE A 251 8.47 -3.16 9.84
N VAL A 252 7.51 -4.00 9.48
CA VAL A 252 6.90 -5.02 10.33
C VAL A 252 6.86 -6.30 9.50
N GLY A 253 8.05 -6.87 9.32
CA GLY A 253 8.24 -8.06 8.49
C GLY A 253 7.38 -9.23 8.97
N ILE A 254 6.69 -9.88 8.03
CA ILE A 254 5.98 -11.12 8.32
C ILE A 254 6.87 -12.33 8.12
N ALA A 255 6.55 -13.42 8.82
CA ALA A 255 7.41 -14.59 8.88
C ALA A 255 7.88 -15.10 7.50
N PRO A 256 7.05 -15.26 6.45
CA PRO A 256 7.53 -15.71 5.15
C PRO A 256 8.57 -14.78 4.51
N TYR A 257 8.35 -13.46 4.56
CA TYR A 257 9.30 -12.49 4.02
C TYR A 257 10.59 -12.46 4.82
N VAL A 258 10.50 -12.48 6.16
CA VAL A 258 11.67 -12.58 7.03
C VAL A 258 12.47 -13.85 6.73
N GLN A 259 11.80 -14.99 6.50
CA GLN A 259 12.51 -16.23 6.12
C GLN A 259 13.21 -16.10 4.76
N ALA A 260 12.62 -15.42 3.77
CA ALA A 260 13.28 -15.17 2.49
C ALA A 260 14.55 -14.33 2.64
N LEU A 261 14.50 -13.25 3.45
CA LEU A 261 15.69 -12.45 3.76
C LEU A 261 16.77 -13.25 4.51
N VAL A 262 16.34 -14.08 5.46
CA VAL A 262 17.25 -14.96 6.22
C VAL A 262 17.91 -15.99 5.31
N ALA A 263 17.18 -16.53 4.33
CA ALA A 263 17.74 -17.47 3.35
C ALA A 263 18.82 -16.77 2.50
N ALA A 264 18.52 -15.59 1.94
CA ALA A 264 19.49 -14.81 1.17
C ALA A 264 20.76 -14.50 1.98
N ALA A 265 20.62 -14.06 3.23
CA ALA A 265 21.77 -13.77 4.09
C ALA A 265 22.62 -15.01 4.39
N ARG A 266 21.99 -16.19 4.54
CA ARG A 266 22.68 -17.47 4.73
C ARG A 266 23.43 -17.94 3.49
N ASP A 267 22.94 -17.57 2.31
CA ASP A 267 23.60 -17.83 1.03
C ASP A 267 24.74 -16.83 0.75
N GLY A 268 25.04 -15.92 1.68
CA GLY A 268 26.14 -14.97 1.61
C GLY A 268 25.79 -13.63 0.95
N VAL A 269 24.51 -13.37 0.67
CA VAL A 269 24.05 -12.06 0.18
C VAL A 269 24.21 -11.01 1.28
N ASP A 270 24.76 -9.84 0.95
CA ASP A 270 24.80 -8.69 1.86
C ASP A 270 23.42 -8.05 1.96
N VAL A 271 22.66 -8.48 2.97
CA VAL A 271 21.31 -7.99 3.25
C VAL A 271 21.36 -6.89 4.30
N ARG A 272 20.87 -5.71 3.94
CA ARG A 272 20.83 -4.53 4.83
C ARG A 272 19.44 -3.94 4.90
N LEU A 273 19.02 -3.51 6.09
CA LEU A 273 17.74 -2.86 6.35
C LEU A 273 17.97 -1.52 7.04
N LEU A 274 17.59 -0.43 6.38
CA LEU A 274 17.57 0.92 6.94
C LEU A 274 16.13 1.29 7.34
N VAL A 275 15.95 1.72 8.58
CA VAL A 275 14.66 2.03 9.20
C VAL A 275 14.76 3.33 10.02
N PRO A 276 13.65 3.96 10.40
CA PRO A 276 13.70 5.21 11.17
C PRO A 276 14.14 4.97 12.62
N GLY A 277 15.06 5.78 13.14
CA GLY A 277 15.34 5.84 14.58
C GLY A 277 14.27 6.60 15.37
N SER A 278 13.71 7.65 14.76
CA SER A 278 12.51 8.38 15.21
C SER A 278 11.33 8.10 14.28
N SER A 279 10.12 8.00 14.83
CA SER A 279 8.89 7.75 14.06
C SER A 279 7.79 8.71 14.46
N ASP A 280 6.99 9.13 13.47
CA ASP A 280 5.74 9.84 13.66
C ASP A 280 4.61 8.96 14.24
N ILE A 281 4.81 7.62 14.27
CA ILE A 281 3.89 6.64 14.88
C ILE A 281 4.66 5.79 15.92
N PRO A 282 4.76 6.24 17.19
CA PRO A 282 5.58 5.58 18.21
C PRO A 282 5.26 4.10 18.46
N ALA A 283 3.99 3.71 18.32
CA ALA A 283 3.57 2.31 18.50
C ALA A 283 4.19 1.37 17.44
N VAL A 284 4.36 1.85 16.21
CA VAL A 284 4.97 1.08 15.11
C VAL A 284 6.48 0.95 15.31
N ALA A 285 7.14 1.99 15.83
CA ALA A 285 8.58 1.94 16.13
C ALA A 285 8.92 0.79 17.11
N ASN A 286 8.12 0.61 18.17
CA ASN A 286 8.32 -0.48 19.13
C ASN A 286 8.13 -1.86 18.49
N MET A 287 7.14 -1.99 17.60
CA MET A 287 6.87 -3.24 16.88
C MET A 287 8.01 -3.57 15.90
N SER A 288 8.55 -2.57 15.20
CA SER A 288 9.68 -2.74 14.29
C SER A 288 10.91 -3.26 15.04
N ARG A 289 11.29 -2.61 16.15
CA ARG A 289 12.43 -3.01 16.99
C ARG A 289 12.32 -4.43 17.55
N ALA A 290 11.11 -4.87 17.91
CA ALA A 290 10.86 -6.24 18.35
C ALA A 290 11.21 -7.28 17.25
N GLY A 291 11.12 -6.88 15.97
CA GLY A 291 11.43 -7.69 14.81
C GLY A 291 12.91 -7.77 14.41
N TYR A 292 13.82 -6.98 15.02
CA TYR A 292 15.23 -6.93 14.56
C TYR A 292 16.03 -8.17 14.95
N ARG A 293 15.77 -8.75 16.13
CA ARG A 293 16.61 -9.82 16.68
C ARG A 293 16.73 -11.05 15.76
N PRO A 294 15.67 -11.57 15.12
CA PRO A 294 15.79 -12.65 14.14
C PRO A 294 16.64 -12.27 12.92
N LEU A 295 16.57 -11.01 12.46
CA LEU A 295 17.34 -10.52 11.32
C LEU A 295 18.84 -10.49 11.65
N LEU A 296 19.19 -9.84 12.77
CA LEU A 296 20.58 -9.71 13.22
C LEU A 296 21.23 -11.08 13.46
N LYS A 297 20.48 -12.04 14.03
CA LYS A 297 20.97 -13.41 14.22
C LYS A 297 21.26 -14.16 12.91
N ALA A 298 20.63 -13.76 11.81
CA ALA A 298 20.85 -14.35 10.50
C ALA A 298 21.95 -13.65 9.69
N GLY A 299 22.62 -12.65 10.25
CA GLY A 299 23.65 -11.87 9.55
C GLY A 299 23.10 -10.69 8.75
N ILE A 300 21.79 -10.43 8.80
CA ILE A 300 21.19 -9.23 8.20
C ILE A 300 21.58 -8.01 9.04
N ARG A 301 22.10 -6.97 8.40
CA ARG A 301 22.50 -5.73 9.06
C ARG A 301 21.30 -4.78 9.15
N VAL A 302 21.09 -4.18 10.32
CA VAL A 302 19.97 -3.24 10.55
C VAL A 302 20.53 -1.90 10.98
N PHE A 303 20.05 -0.81 10.37
CA PHE A 303 20.49 0.56 10.64
C PHE A 303 19.27 1.41 11.01
N GLU A 304 19.39 2.20 12.09
CA GLU A 304 18.40 3.22 12.46
C GLU A 304 18.87 4.60 12.01
N TRP A 305 18.04 5.31 11.23
CA TRP A 305 18.30 6.68 10.78
C TRP A 305 18.27 7.69 11.94
N ASN A 306 19.26 8.58 11.98
CA ASN A 306 19.46 9.56 13.06
C ASN A 306 18.79 10.92 12.82
N GLY A 307 18.24 11.18 11.61
CA GLY A 307 17.52 12.43 11.32
C GLY A 307 16.08 12.43 11.84
N SER A 308 15.30 13.48 11.51
CA SER A 308 13.96 13.70 12.08
C SER A 308 12.95 12.60 11.72
N MET A 309 12.98 12.10 10.49
CA MET A 309 12.14 11.02 10.00
C MET A 309 12.74 10.46 8.70
N LEU A 310 12.73 9.14 8.57
CA LEU A 310 12.97 8.44 7.30
C LEU A 310 11.64 7.87 6.82
N HIS A 311 11.17 8.29 5.66
CA HIS A 311 9.91 7.82 5.10
C HIS A 311 10.05 7.15 3.72
N ALA A 312 11.27 6.96 3.23
CA ALA A 312 11.54 6.19 2.01
C ALA A 312 11.01 4.75 2.10
N LYS A 313 10.49 4.24 0.98
CA LYS A 313 10.26 2.81 0.74
C LYS A 313 10.98 2.39 -0.53
N THR A 314 12.22 1.95 -0.37
CA THR A 314 13.09 1.62 -1.50
C THR A 314 13.76 0.27 -1.30
N ALA A 315 14.16 -0.34 -2.40
CA ALA A 315 14.98 -1.53 -2.38
C ALA A 315 15.95 -1.52 -3.56
N VAL A 316 17.16 -2.05 -3.37
CA VAL A 316 18.13 -2.28 -4.45
C VAL A 316 18.67 -3.69 -4.32
N ALA A 317 18.68 -4.43 -5.42
CA ALA A 317 19.22 -5.78 -5.49
C ALA A 317 20.28 -5.88 -6.59
N ASP A 318 21.43 -6.45 -6.22
CA ASP A 318 22.59 -6.76 -7.09
C ASP A 318 23.10 -5.63 -8.01
N GLY A 319 22.74 -4.37 -7.71
CA GLY A 319 23.03 -3.22 -8.57
C GLY A 319 22.37 -3.30 -9.95
N GLN A 320 21.30 -4.07 -10.09
CA GLN A 320 20.58 -4.29 -11.37
C GLN A 320 19.08 -4.02 -11.26
N TRP A 321 18.52 -4.21 -10.07
CA TRP A 321 17.11 -4.01 -9.81
C TRP A 321 16.92 -2.99 -8.70
N ALA A 322 15.93 -2.12 -8.87
CA ALA A 322 15.56 -1.10 -7.90
C ALA A 322 14.04 -1.03 -7.72
N ARG A 323 13.61 -0.64 -6.52
CA ARG A 323 12.23 -0.27 -6.23
C ARG A 323 12.15 1.09 -5.58
N VAL A 324 11.18 1.87 -6.01
CA VAL A 324 10.74 3.11 -5.36
C VAL A 324 9.21 3.10 -5.33
N GLY A 325 8.60 3.44 -4.21
CA GLY A 325 7.14 3.37 -4.10
C GLY A 325 6.56 3.83 -2.78
N SER A 326 5.27 3.56 -2.63
CA SER A 326 4.51 3.86 -1.42
C SER A 326 4.37 2.65 -0.48
N SER A 327 4.61 1.42 -0.98
CA SER A 327 4.43 0.18 -0.20
C SER A 327 5.45 0.06 0.92
N ASN A 328 4.95 0.02 2.15
CA ASN A 328 5.76 -0.38 3.30
C ASN A 328 5.85 -1.91 3.41
N LEU A 329 6.90 -2.40 4.05
CA LEU A 329 7.14 -3.81 4.33
C LEU A 329 6.31 -4.30 5.53
N ASN A 330 4.98 -4.24 5.42
CA ASN A 330 4.03 -4.72 6.41
C ASN A 330 2.70 -5.20 5.77
N LEU A 331 1.88 -5.93 6.55
CA LEU A 331 0.62 -6.52 6.06
C LEU A 331 -0.41 -5.50 5.59
N ALA A 332 -0.44 -4.30 6.19
CA ALA A 332 -1.41 -3.29 5.82
C ALA A 332 -1.15 -2.79 4.40
N SER A 333 0.10 -2.45 4.07
CA SER A 333 0.50 -2.05 2.71
C SER A 333 0.36 -3.21 1.71
N TRP A 334 0.84 -4.41 2.06
CA TRP A 334 0.83 -5.53 1.12
C TRP A 334 -0.57 -6.11 0.79
N LEU A 335 -1.50 -6.10 1.75
CA LEU A 335 -2.79 -6.79 1.61
C LEU A 335 -4.01 -5.87 1.75
N GLY A 336 -3.88 -4.75 2.45
CA GLY A 336 -5.01 -3.91 2.86
C GLY A 336 -5.17 -2.62 2.08
N ASN A 337 -4.07 -1.99 1.68
CA ASN A 337 -4.09 -0.66 1.06
C ASN A 337 -4.02 -0.71 -0.47
N GLN A 338 -4.42 0.39 -1.10
CA GLN A 338 -3.96 0.69 -2.44
C GLN A 338 -2.57 1.31 -2.31
N GLU A 339 -1.60 0.70 -3.00
CA GLU A 339 -0.22 1.19 -3.05
C GLU A 339 0.22 1.30 -4.51
N LEU A 340 1.31 2.00 -4.73
CA LEU A 340 1.90 2.20 -6.04
C LEU A 340 3.43 2.18 -5.94
N ASP A 341 4.05 1.31 -6.72
CA ASP A 341 5.50 1.14 -6.75
C ASP A 341 5.97 1.04 -8.21
N VAL A 342 7.21 1.45 -8.47
CA VAL A 342 7.94 1.07 -9.68
C VAL A 342 9.05 0.08 -9.33
N ALA A 343 9.08 -1.03 -10.05
CA ALA A 343 10.20 -1.97 -10.03
C ALA A 343 11.01 -1.81 -11.32
N ILE A 344 12.22 -1.29 -11.20
CA ILE A 344 13.06 -0.83 -12.29
C ILE A 344 14.19 -1.85 -12.52
N GLU A 345 14.31 -2.32 -13.76
CA GLU A 345 15.39 -3.20 -14.24
C GLU A 345 16.37 -2.37 -15.07
N ASP A 346 17.22 -1.61 -14.39
CA ASP A 346 18.26 -0.79 -15.01
C ASP A 346 19.44 -0.61 -14.06
N ALA A 347 20.65 -0.95 -14.53
CA ALA A 347 21.87 -0.90 -13.73
C ALA A 347 22.26 0.54 -13.35
N THR A 348 22.02 1.50 -14.24
CA THR A 348 22.37 2.90 -14.00
C THR A 348 21.51 3.49 -12.89
N PHE A 349 20.19 3.28 -12.95
CA PHE A 349 19.26 3.70 -11.93
C PHE A 349 19.50 2.97 -10.61
N ALA A 350 19.69 1.65 -10.64
CA ALA A 350 20.01 0.87 -9.44
C ALA A 350 21.30 1.36 -8.76
N GLY A 351 22.33 1.71 -9.55
CA GLY A 351 23.56 2.31 -9.03
C GLY A 351 23.33 3.68 -8.38
N LYS A 352 22.50 4.55 -8.97
CA LYS A 352 22.12 5.84 -8.35
C LYS A 352 21.40 5.65 -7.02
N LEU A 353 20.49 4.68 -6.94
CA LEU A 353 19.74 4.39 -5.72
C LEU A 353 20.61 3.71 -4.65
N ALA A 354 21.56 2.85 -5.05
CA ALA A 354 22.56 2.27 -4.16
C ALA A 354 23.45 3.37 -3.54
N ALA A 355 23.94 4.30 -4.36
CA ALA A 355 24.74 5.43 -3.87
C ALA A 355 23.93 6.33 -2.92
N GLN A 356 22.63 6.50 -3.15
CA GLN A 356 21.77 7.21 -2.20
C GLN A 356 21.61 6.44 -0.89
N TYR A 357 21.43 5.12 -0.95
CA TYR A 357 21.35 4.27 0.25
C TYR A 357 22.62 4.39 1.10
N GLU A 358 23.79 4.36 0.48
CA GLU A 358 25.07 4.53 1.18
C GLU A 358 25.19 5.92 1.83
N ARG A 359 24.79 6.99 1.14
CA ARG A 359 24.67 8.33 1.74
C ARG A 359 23.71 8.34 2.93
N ASP A 360 22.60 7.62 2.84
CA ASP A 360 21.64 7.52 3.95
C ASP A 360 22.27 6.80 5.16
N LEU A 361 23.24 5.90 4.96
CA LEU A 361 23.97 5.25 6.05
C LEU A 361 24.96 6.17 6.77
N GLU A 362 25.44 7.25 6.13
CA GLU A 362 26.34 8.22 6.77
C GLU A 362 25.67 8.93 7.96
N ASN A 363 24.33 8.96 7.98
CA ASN A 363 23.53 9.49 9.08
C ASN A 363 22.65 8.42 9.73
N ALA A 364 23.16 7.19 9.84
CA ALA A 364 22.47 6.08 10.50
C ALA A 364 23.38 5.39 11.53
N THR A 365 22.76 4.72 12.49
CA THR A 365 23.43 3.93 13.53
C THR A 365 23.16 2.45 13.30
N GLU A 366 24.21 1.64 13.17
CA GLU A 366 24.07 0.19 13.04
C GLU A 366 23.66 -0.45 14.38
N ILE A 367 22.61 -1.27 14.34
CA ILE A 367 22.13 -2.02 15.49
C ILE A 367 22.88 -3.34 15.58
N VAL A 368 23.64 -3.51 16.66
CA VAL A 368 24.39 -4.74 16.94
C VAL A 368 23.78 -5.50 18.10
N LEU A 369 23.82 -6.83 18.04
CA LEU A 369 23.45 -7.66 19.19
C LEU A 369 24.50 -7.48 20.27
N ALA A 370 24.09 -7.02 21.45
CA ALA A 370 24.97 -6.98 22.61
C ALA A 370 25.55 -8.39 22.88
N PRO A 371 26.87 -8.50 23.14
CA PRO A 371 27.46 -9.75 23.59
C PRO A 371 26.66 -10.29 24.80
N HIS A 372 26.33 -11.58 24.77
CA HIS A 372 25.76 -12.22 25.96
C HIS A 372 26.83 -12.22 27.06
N HIS A 373 26.84 -11.18 27.90
CA HIS A 373 27.39 -11.31 29.24
C HIS A 373 26.47 -12.32 29.94
N ARG A 374 26.98 -13.54 30.15
CA ARG A 374 26.40 -14.49 31.10
C ARG A 374 26.30 -13.78 32.45
N ARG A 375 25.16 -13.14 32.72
CA ARG A 375 24.78 -12.81 34.09
C ARG A 375 24.54 -14.16 34.75
N GLY A 376 25.51 -14.59 35.55
CA GLY A 376 25.41 -15.74 36.42
C GLY A 376 24.34 -15.50 37.48
N HIS A 377 23.08 -15.62 37.10
CA HIS A 377 22.06 -16.04 38.04
C HIS A 377 21.83 -17.51 37.77
N ALA A 378 22.25 -18.33 38.74
CA ALA A 378 21.79 -19.69 38.88
C ALA A 378 20.26 -19.65 39.07
N GLU A 379 19.54 -19.60 37.95
CA GLU A 379 18.11 -19.85 37.94
C GLU A 379 17.94 -21.34 38.24
N LYS A 380 17.64 -21.64 39.50
CA LYS A 380 17.27 -22.97 39.96
C LYS A 380 16.10 -23.45 39.10
N VAL A 381 16.41 -24.29 38.12
CA VAL A 381 15.44 -25.16 37.47
C VAL A 381 14.86 -26.05 38.55
N ARG A 382 13.72 -25.66 39.12
CA ARG A 382 12.87 -26.57 39.88
C ARG A 382 12.29 -27.55 38.88
N THR A 383 12.90 -28.73 38.82
CA THR A 383 12.35 -29.88 38.10
C THR A 383 11.06 -30.33 38.79
N SER A 384 9.89 -29.91 38.32
CA SER A 384 8.66 -30.62 38.62
C SER A 384 8.55 -31.81 37.65
N GLN A 385 8.97 -32.99 38.10
CA GLN A 385 8.60 -34.23 37.45
C GLN A 385 7.10 -34.48 37.68
N ALA A 386 6.26 -33.99 36.77
CA ALA A 386 4.89 -34.48 36.63
C ALA A 386 4.78 -35.16 35.27
N ARG A 387 4.70 -36.49 35.29
CA ARG A 387 4.44 -37.32 34.10
C ARG A 387 3.07 -36.93 33.52
N PRO A 388 2.94 -36.64 32.21
CA PRO A 388 1.62 -36.51 31.60
C PRO A 388 1.01 -37.90 31.40
N ARG A 389 -0.14 -38.15 32.05
CA ARG A 389 -1.04 -39.26 31.70
C ARG A 389 -1.69 -38.94 30.36
N VAL A 390 -1.39 -39.74 29.35
CA VAL A 390 -2.11 -39.73 28.06
C VAL A 390 -3.54 -40.22 28.31
N ARG A 391 -4.53 -39.37 28.04
CA ARG A 391 -5.93 -39.76 27.99
C ARG A 391 -6.39 -39.65 26.55
N HIS A 392 -6.62 -40.79 25.89
CA HIS A 392 -7.26 -40.84 24.59
C HIS A 392 -8.72 -40.37 24.73
N GLY A 393 -9.05 -39.26 24.08
CA GLY A 393 -10.41 -38.79 23.86
C GLY A 393 -10.57 -38.48 22.38
N GLY A 394 -11.22 -39.38 21.65
CA GLY A 394 -11.42 -39.29 20.21
C GLY A 394 -12.43 -38.23 19.79
N GLY A 395 -12.22 -37.71 18.58
CA GLY A 395 -13.28 -37.42 17.61
C GLY A 395 -14.28 -36.31 17.93
N SER A 396 -13.87 -35.03 17.80
CA SER A 396 -14.82 -33.95 17.46
C SER A 396 -14.16 -32.66 16.91
N SER A 397 -12.85 -32.49 17.06
CA SER A 397 -12.16 -31.24 16.68
C SER A 397 -12.01 -31.03 15.17
N GLY A 398 -12.02 -32.09 14.35
CA GLY A 398 -11.88 -31.98 12.89
C GLY A 398 -13.08 -31.36 12.17
N ARG A 399 -14.31 -31.56 12.69
CA ARG A 399 -15.53 -30.98 12.09
C ARG A 399 -15.77 -29.54 12.53
N ALA A 400 -15.42 -29.20 13.77
CA ALA A 400 -15.48 -27.83 14.27
C ALA A 400 -14.45 -26.91 13.58
N ALA A 401 -13.23 -27.40 13.35
CA ALA A 401 -12.20 -26.65 12.62
C ALA A 401 -12.55 -26.46 11.13
N ALA A 402 -13.09 -27.50 10.47
CA ALA A 402 -13.56 -27.40 9.09
C ALA A 402 -14.80 -26.51 8.93
N GLY A 403 -15.69 -26.48 9.94
CA GLY A 403 -16.85 -25.57 9.98
C GLY A 403 -16.44 -24.11 10.21
N ALA A 404 -15.47 -23.87 11.09
CA ALA A 404 -14.90 -22.55 11.37
C ALA A 404 -14.15 -21.98 10.15
N LEU A 405 -13.39 -22.81 9.41
CA LEU A 405 -12.72 -22.41 8.16
C LEU A 405 -13.71 -22.12 7.01
N ARG A 406 -14.81 -22.86 6.91
CA ARG A 406 -15.88 -22.56 5.93
C ARG A 406 -16.66 -21.29 6.28
N LEU A 407 -16.92 -21.04 7.57
CA LEU A 407 -17.51 -19.78 8.05
C LEU A 407 -16.55 -18.61 7.85
N ALA A 408 -15.25 -18.77 8.12
CA ALA A 408 -14.23 -17.76 7.87
C ALA A 408 -14.10 -17.42 6.37
N ASN A 409 -14.16 -18.40 5.48
CA ASN A 409 -14.17 -18.17 4.02
C ASN A 409 -15.47 -17.53 3.53
N SER A 410 -16.62 -17.88 4.12
CA SER A 410 -17.92 -17.29 3.76
C SER A 410 -18.07 -15.86 4.30
N VAL A 411 -17.54 -15.59 5.49
CA VAL A 411 -17.49 -14.26 6.11
C VAL A 411 -16.43 -13.39 5.41
N GLY A 412 -15.27 -13.95 5.06
CA GLY A 412 -14.24 -13.28 4.26
C GLY A 412 -14.74 -12.87 2.86
N ALA A 413 -15.50 -13.74 2.19
CA ALA A 413 -16.13 -13.42 0.90
C ALA A 413 -17.26 -12.38 1.00
N ALA A 414 -17.93 -12.27 2.16
CA ALA A 414 -18.93 -11.25 2.42
C ALA A 414 -18.32 -9.88 2.80
N LEU A 415 -17.11 -9.86 3.36
CA LEU A 415 -16.42 -8.67 3.89
C LEU A 415 -15.55 -7.94 2.86
N GLY A 416 -15.08 -8.62 1.82
CA GLY A 416 -14.36 -8.00 0.69
C GLY A 416 -15.34 -7.44 -0.34
N HIS A 417 -15.35 -6.12 -0.54
CA HIS A 417 -16.31 -5.42 -1.41
C HIS A 417 -16.12 -5.64 -2.92
N ARG A 418 -15.49 -6.74 -3.37
CA ARG A 418 -15.34 -7.07 -4.79
C ARG A 418 -15.37 -8.58 -5.04
N ARG A 419 -16.53 -9.20 -4.90
CA ARG A 419 -16.97 -10.29 -5.77
C ARG A 419 -18.49 -10.25 -5.92
N VAL A 420 -18.96 -10.01 -7.14
CA VAL A 420 -20.32 -10.32 -7.56
C VAL A 420 -20.36 -11.85 -7.72
N LEU A 421 -20.82 -12.55 -6.69
CA LEU A 421 -21.18 -13.97 -6.77
C LEU A 421 -22.54 -14.17 -6.12
N GLY A 422 -23.54 -14.39 -6.97
CA GLY A 422 -24.88 -14.90 -6.64
C GLY A 422 -25.76 -13.95 -5.83
N ALA A 423 -27.04 -13.86 -6.18
CA ALA A 423 -28.05 -13.11 -5.45
C ALA A 423 -28.14 -13.57 -3.99
N THR A 424 -27.32 -12.99 -3.11
CA THR A 424 -27.38 -13.25 -1.68
C THR A 424 -28.67 -12.60 -1.18
N SER A 425 -29.62 -13.41 -0.72
CA SER A 425 -30.85 -12.89 -0.11
C SER A 425 -30.51 -12.01 1.09
N ALA A 426 -31.32 -10.98 1.38
CA ALA A 426 -31.08 -10.11 2.53
C ALA A 426 -31.31 -10.83 3.89
N ARG A 427 -31.95 -12.01 3.88
CA ARG A 427 -32.35 -12.77 5.08
C ARG A 427 -31.17 -13.18 5.98
N PRO A 428 -30.08 -13.81 5.47
CA PRO A 428 -28.87 -14.07 6.26
C PRO A 428 -28.28 -12.85 6.97
N LEU A 429 -28.31 -11.67 6.34
CA LEU A 429 -27.78 -10.44 6.94
C LEU A 429 -28.62 -9.99 8.14
N PHE A 430 -29.95 -10.10 8.06
CA PHE A 430 -30.83 -9.79 9.19
C PHE A 430 -30.72 -10.81 10.33
N LEU A 431 -30.55 -12.11 10.01
CA LEU A 431 -30.31 -13.15 11.02
C LEU A 431 -28.98 -12.90 11.76
N ALA A 432 -27.91 -12.60 11.03
CA ALA A 432 -26.62 -12.25 11.63
C ALA A 432 -26.72 -10.97 12.48
N THR A 433 -27.48 -9.97 12.02
CA THR A 433 -27.74 -8.73 12.78
C THR A 433 -28.43 -9.03 14.11
N ALA A 434 -29.50 -9.84 14.10
CA ALA A 434 -30.23 -10.22 15.31
C ALA A 434 -29.33 -11.00 16.30
N ALA A 435 -28.55 -11.96 15.79
CA ALA A 435 -27.60 -12.72 16.62
C ALA A 435 -26.55 -11.82 17.30
N LEU A 436 -26.01 -10.84 16.57
CA LEU A 436 -25.04 -9.88 17.11
C LEU A 436 -25.66 -8.93 18.13
N LEU A 437 -26.91 -8.50 17.95
CA LEU A 437 -27.61 -7.70 18.98
C LEU A 437 -27.79 -8.50 20.27
N VAL A 438 -28.20 -9.76 20.18
CA VAL A 438 -28.32 -10.65 21.35
C VAL A 438 -26.97 -10.84 22.05
N LEU A 439 -25.91 -11.11 21.28
CA LEU A 439 -24.56 -11.27 21.84
C LEU A 439 -24.06 -9.97 22.48
N GLY A 440 -24.37 -8.82 21.88
CA GLY A 440 -24.03 -7.50 22.43
C GLY A 440 -24.72 -7.22 23.77
N VAL A 441 -26.00 -7.59 23.90
CA VAL A 441 -26.74 -7.49 25.17
C VAL A 441 -26.12 -8.40 26.22
N ILE A 442 -25.82 -9.66 25.89
CA ILE A 442 -25.17 -10.61 26.81
C ILE A 442 -23.80 -10.08 27.27
N ALA A 443 -23.00 -9.52 26.35
CA ALA A 443 -21.70 -8.96 26.66
C ALA A 443 -21.80 -7.71 27.56
N ALA A 444 -22.83 -6.88 27.40
CA ALA A 444 -23.06 -5.71 28.25
C ALA A 444 -23.38 -6.08 29.72
N LEU A 445 -23.81 -7.33 29.98
CA LEU A 445 -24.07 -7.87 31.31
C LEU A 445 -22.81 -8.41 32.01
N TRP A 446 -21.67 -8.46 31.32
CA TRP A 446 -20.38 -8.88 31.88
C TRP A 446 -19.56 -7.69 32.43
N PRO A 447 -18.51 -7.94 33.24
CA PRO A 447 -17.66 -6.89 33.78
C PRO A 447 -17.18 -5.90 32.71
N ALA A 448 -17.31 -4.60 32.99
CA ALA A 448 -17.19 -3.53 32.00
C ALA A 448 -15.90 -3.56 31.15
N TRP A 449 -14.77 -3.98 31.74
CA TRP A 449 -13.48 -4.02 31.05
C TRP A 449 -13.34 -5.15 30.00
N ILE A 450 -14.18 -6.20 30.05
CA ILE A 450 -14.27 -7.24 29.02
C ILE A 450 -15.56 -7.09 28.21
N GLY A 451 -16.68 -6.93 28.91
CA GLY A 451 -18.02 -6.97 28.35
C GLY A 451 -18.34 -5.80 27.43
N TRP A 452 -17.97 -4.58 27.83
CA TRP A 452 -18.32 -3.39 27.04
C TRP A 452 -17.59 -3.28 25.71
N PRO A 453 -16.27 -3.58 25.59
CA PRO A 453 -15.61 -3.65 24.29
C PRO A 453 -16.28 -4.63 23.33
N VAL A 454 -16.66 -5.81 23.82
CA VAL A 454 -17.35 -6.83 23.02
C VAL A 454 -18.75 -6.35 22.64
N ALA A 455 -19.49 -5.72 23.55
CA ALA A 455 -20.82 -5.17 23.29
C ALA A 455 -20.78 -4.07 22.21
N VAL A 456 -19.80 -3.16 22.29
CA VAL A 456 -19.59 -2.08 21.30
C VAL A 456 -19.27 -2.67 19.93
N LEU A 457 -18.38 -3.67 19.85
CA LEU A 457 -18.09 -4.37 18.60
C LEU A 457 -19.35 -5.04 18.04
N CYS A 458 -20.11 -5.75 18.86
CA CYS A 458 -21.33 -6.42 18.42
C CYS A 458 -22.38 -5.42 17.91
N ALA A 459 -22.57 -4.30 18.60
CA ALA A 459 -23.45 -3.22 18.16
C ALA A 459 -22.99 -2.61 16.83
N TRP A 460 -21.69 -2.36 16.66
CA TRP A 460 -21.11 -1.87 15.41
C TRP A 460 -21.39 -2.81 14.23
N PHE A 461 -21.14 -4.11 14.42
CA PHE A 461 -21.38 -5.10 13.37
C PHE A 461 -22.87 -5.26 13.06
N ALA A 462 -23.73 -5.30 14.08
CA ALA A 462 -25.18 -5.38 13.91
C ALA A 462 -25.72 -4.19 13.10
N LEU A 463 -25.31 -2.96 13.46
CA LEU A 463 -25.71 -1.75 12.75
C LEU A 463 -25.32 -1.81 11.27
N ASN A 464 -24.06 -2.17 10.98
CA ASN A 464 -23.55 -2.21 9.62
C ASN A 464 -24.20 -3.32 8.77
N LEU A 465 -24.36 -4.52 9.33
CA LEU A 465 -25.02 -5.63 8.63
C LEU A 465 -26.51 -5.34 8.40
N GLY A 466 -27.20 -4.72 9.37
CA GLY A 466 -28.59 -4.32 9.25
C GLY A 466 -28.80 -3.28 8.15
N ILE A 467 -27.97 -2.23 8.12
CA ILE A 467 -28.01 -1.21 7.06
C ILE A 467 -27.71 -1.82 5.69
N ARG A 468 -26.73 -2.73 5.60
CA ARG A 468 -26.43 -3.44 4.36
C ARG A 468 -27.60 -4.29 3.89
N GLY A 469 -28.20 -5.09 4.78
CA GLY A 469 -29.39 -5.90 4.49
C GLY A 469 -30.56 -5.05 4.01
N TRP A 470 -30.79 -3.90 4.66
CA TRP A 470 -31.82 -2.95 4.25
C TRP A 470 -31.57 -2.38 2.84
N ARG A 471 -30.35 -1.95 2.52
CA ARG A 471 -29.98 -1.46 1.18
C ARG A 471 -30.15 -2.53 0.10
N LEU A 472 -29.76 -3.78 0.37
CA LEU A 472 -29.96 -4.90 -0.58
C LEU A 472 -31.45 -5.14 -0.83
N ARG A 473 -32.27 -5.18 0.23
CA ARG A 473 -33.72 -5.41 0.11
C ARG A 473 -34.40 -4.28 -0.68
N ARG A 474 -33.99 -3.03 -0.47
CA ARG A 474 -34.48 -1.87 -1.22
C ARG A 474 -34.15 -1.98 -2.72
N ARG A 475 -32.91 -2.34 -3.06
CA ARG A 475 -32.47 -2.55 -4.45
C ARG A 475 -33.23 -3.68 -5.15
N GLN A 476 -33.46 -4.80 -4.45
CA GLN A 476 -34.25 -5.92 -4.98
C GLN A 476 -35.71 -5.54 -5.23
N ARG A 477 -36.29 -4.72 -4.35
CA ARG A 477 -37.66 -4.22 -4.52
C ARG A 477 -37.77 -3.28 -5.72
N THR A 478 -36.85 -2.33 -5.86
CA THR A 478 -36.83 -1.41 -7.03
C THR A 478 -36.60 -2.14 -8.35
N ALA A 479 -35.76 -3.19 -8.37
CA ALA A 479 -35.57 -4.02 -9.57
C ALA A 479 -36.86 -4.74 -9.95
N ARG A 480 -37.53 -5.40 -8.99
CA ARG A 480 -38.83 -6.06 -9.23
C ARG A 480 -39.93 -5.08 -9.69
N GLU A 481 -39.94 -3.86 -9.15
CA GLU A 481 -40.88 -2.81 -9.57
C GLU A 481 -40.57 -2.28 -10.98
N ALA A 482 -39.30 -2.30 -11.42
CA ALA A 482 -38.91 -1.97 -12.80
C ALA A 482 -39.28 -3.09 -13.77
N ASP A 483 -38.96 -4.34 -13.45
CA ASP A 483 -39.31 -5.52 -14.24
C ASP A 483 -40.83 -5.64 -14.44
N ALA A 484 -41.61 -5.34 -13.39
CA ALA A 484 -43.08 -5.34 -13.45
C ALA A 484 -43.66 -4.19 -14.29
N ARG A 485 -42.94 -3.07 -14.43
CA ARG A 485 -43.36 -1.94 -15.29
C ARG A 485 -43.04 -2.21 -16.77
N GLU A 486 -41.90 -2.85 -17.06
CA GLU A 486 -41.57 -3.28 -18.42
C GLU A 486 -42.51 -4.40 -18.90
N ALA A 487 -42.84 -5.37 -18.04
CA ALA A 487 -43.79 -6.44 -18.36
C ALA A 487 -45.25 -5.96 -18.54
N GLY A 488 -45.60 -4.77 -18.05
CA GLY A 488 -46.94 -4.18 -18.17
C GLY A 488 -47.12 -3.21 -19.34
N HIS A 489 -46.11 -3.01 -20.19
CA HIS A 489 -46.19 -2.16 -21.38
C HIS A 489 -46.38 -2.94 -22.70
N ASP A 490 -46.37 -4.28 -22.63
CA ASP A 490 -46.57 -5.21 -23.75
C ASP A 490 -47.99 -5.82 -23.80
N THR A 491 -48.97 -5.21 -23.10
CA THR A 491 -50.39 -5.66 -23.11
C THR A 491 -51.34 -4.61 -23.64
#